data_AF-A0AAV6L0C3-F1
#
_entry.id   AF-A0AAV6L0C3-F1
#
_cell.length_a   1.000
_cell.length_b   1.000
_cell.length_c   1.000
_cell.angle_alpha   90.00
_cell.angle_beta   90.00
_cell.angle_gamma   90.00
#
_symmetry.space_group_name_H-M   'P 1'
#
loop_
_entity.id
_entity.type
_entity.pdbx_description
1 polymer ?
#
loop_
_entity_poly.entity_id
_entity_poly.type
_entity_poly.pdbx_seq_one_letter_code
_entity_poly.pdbx_strand_id
1 'polypeptide(L)'
;MEAPMLLLLLLLLLPLLAVGGGVVQNLTLLALALPLACLLFNHVWLKPQRVRWKLQKQGIRGPQPSVLYGNVPEIQRIQAAAKKAENGGVLVAHDYTSNLFPYLEQWRKEYECIFNKYRTIPEWLRRGYLAFFKEI
;
A
#
# COMPACT_ATOMS: atom_id res chain seq x y z
N MET A 1 24.40 7.85 -17.46
CA MET A 1 23.86 8.69 -16.38
C MET A 1 24.35 8.24 -15.00
N GLU A 2 25.44 7.47 -14.91
CA GLU A 2 25.87 6.82 -13.66
C GLU A 2 26.94 7.59 -12.87
N ALA A 3 27.76 8.40 -13.55
CA ALA A 3 28.90 9.11 -12.95
C ALA A 3 28.56 10.05 -11.77
N PRO A 4 27.47 10.85 -11.78
CA PRO A 4 27.16 11.71 -10.64
C PRO A 4 26.62 10.95 -9.43
N MET A 5 25.98 9.78 -9.64
CA MET A 5 25.47 8.94 -8.55
C MET A 5 26.62 8.28 -7.77
N LEU A 6 27.65 7.81 -8.49
CA LEU A 6 28.82 7.18 -7.89
C LEU A 6 29.68 8.17 -7.09
N LEU A 7 29.81 9.42 -7.56
CA LEU A 7 30.49 10.48 -6.81
C LEU A 7 29.77 10.84 -5.52
N LEU A 8 28.43 10.89 -5.55
CA LEU A 8 27.62 11.09 -4.34
C LEU A 8 27.80 9.93 -3.34
N LEU A 9 27.83 8.69 -3.84
CA LEU A 9 28.05 7.50 -3.03
C LEU A 9 29.45 7.50 -2.40
N LEU A 10 30.48 7.91 -3.15
CA LEU A 10 31.87 8.00 -2.67
C LEU A 10 32.02 9.08 -1.58
N LEU A 11 31.40 10.24 -1.78
CA LEU A 11 31.37 11.34 -0.80
C LEU A 11 30.61 10.96 0.48
N LEU A 12 29.59 10.11 0.37
CA LEU A 12 28.87 9.54 1.52
C LEU A 12 29.71 8.52 2.32
N LEU A 13 30.68 7.86 1.69
CA LEU A 13 31.52 6.83 2.31
C LEU A 13 32.86 7.35 2.87
N LEU A 14 33.35 8.48 2.38
CA LEU A 14 34.57 9.17 2.85
C LEU A 14 34.65 9.38 4.39
N PRO A 15 33.57 9.76 5.09
CA PRO A 15 33.58 9.90 6.55
C PRO A 15 33.83 8.58 7.31
N LEU A 16 33.49 7.45 6.70
CA LEU A 16 33.68 6.11 7.27
C LEU A 16 35.17 5.73 7.35
N LEU A 17 36.00 6.31 6.48
CA LEU A 17 37.43 6.05 6.39
C LEU A 17 38.29 7.06 7.16
N ALA A 18 37.74 8.24 7.47
CA ALA A 18 38.53 9.42 7.85
C ALA A 18 38.61 9.74 9.35
N VAL A 19 37.85 9.08 10.23
CA VAL A 19 37.78 9.51 11.65
C VAL A 19 38.03 8.37 12.64
N GLY A 20 39.21 8.38 13.26
CA GLY A 20 39.65 7.45 14.30
C GLY A 20 39.02 7.65 15.68
N GLY A 21 37.73 7.98 15.75
CA GLY A 21 37.01 8.17 17.02
C GLY A 21 35.54 7.82 16.89
N GLY A 22 35.11 6.74 17.54
CA GLY A 22 33.76 6.15 17.37
C GLY A 22 32.61 7.13 17.60
N VAL A 23 32.80 8.18 18.42
CA VAL A 23 31.78 9.21 18.66
C VAL A 23 31.52 10.06 17.40
N VAL A 24 32.57 10.52 16.72
CA VAL A 24 32.42 11.36 15.52
C VAL A 24 31.82 10.55 14.37
N GLN A 25 32.25 9.28 14.23
CA GLN A 25 31.69 8.37 13.25
C GLN A 25 30.17 8.15 13.47
N ASN A 26 29.75 7.93 14.71
CA ASN A 26 28.33 7.79 15.06
C ASN A 26 27.52 9.06 14.75
N LEU A 27 28.06 10.24 15.04
CA LEU A 27 27.39 11.52 14.73
C LEU A 27 27.25 11.72 13.21
N THR A 28 28.27 11.39 12.44
CA THR A 28 28.20 11.46 10.96
C THR A 28 27.18 10.48 10.38
N LEU A 29 27.11 9.25 10.91
CA LEU A 29 26.11 8.26 10.50
C LEU A 29 24.70 8.73 10.83
N LEU A 30 24.48 9.31 12.01
CA LEU A 30 23.18 9.85 12.40
C LEU A 30 22.75 11.02 11.51
N ALA A 31 23.68 11.94 11.21
CA ALA A 31 23.43 13.11 10.37
C ALA A 31 23.06 12.73 8.93
N LEU A 32 23.55 11.60 8.42
CA LEU A 32 23.18 11.06 7.11
C LEU A 32 21.90 10.20 7.16
N ALA A 33 21.72 9.41 8.21
CA ALA A 33 20.58 8.50 8.34
C ALA A 33 19.26 9.23 8.58
N LEU A 34 19.25 10.28 9.40
CA LEU A 34 18.05 11.06 9.74
C LEU A 34 17.34 11.66 8.51
N PRO A 35 18.01 12.43 7.63
CA PRO A 35 17.35 13.00 6.45
C PRO A 35 16.88 11.91 5.49
N LEU A 36 17.65 10.83 5.33
CA LEU A 36 17.25 9.70 4.49
C LEU A 36 15.98 9.02 5.03
N ALA A 37 15.92 8.77 6.34
CA ALA A 37 14.75 8.21 7.01
C ALA A 37 13.52 9.12 6.87
N CYS A 38 13.69 10.45 7.02
CA CYS A 38 12.62 11.43 6.82
C CYS A 38 12.10 11.42 5.38
N LEU A 39 12.98 11.36 4.39
CA LEU A 39 12.60 11.28 2.97
C LEU A 39 11.83 9.99 2.67
N LEU A 40 12.33 8.86 3.15
CA LEU A 40 11.67 7.56 3.02
C LEU A 40 10.30 7.55 3.69
N PHE A 41 10.20 8.06 4.92
CA PHE A 41 8.93 8.17 5.64
C PHE A 41 7.93 9.06 4.88
N ASN A 42 8.36 10.20 4.36
CA ASN A 42 7.48 11.08 3.59
C ASN A 42 6.98 10.41 2.29
N HIS A 43 7.86 9.68 1.60
CA HIS A 43 7.50 9.01 0.35
C HIS A 43 6.62 7.77 0.55
N VAL A 44 6.97 6.93 1.53
CA VAL A 44 6.31 5.63 1.79
C VAL A 44 5.03 5.81 2.60
N TRP A 45 4.97 6.79 3.51
CA TRP A 45 3.82 6.96 4.42
C TRP A 45 2.96 8.17 4.10
N LEU A 46 3.55 9.37 4.02
CA LEU A 46 2.76 10.61 3.90
C LEU A 46 2.09 10.75 2.53
N LYS A 47 2.75 10.39 1.43
CA LYS A 47 2.16 10.43 0.08
C LYS A 47 0.90 9.56 -0.04
N PRO A 48 0.92 8.24 0.28
CA PRO A 48 -0.29 7.42 0.18
C PRO A 48 -1.37 7.88 1.16
N GLN A 49 -1.01 8.34 2.36
CA GLN A 49 -2.00 8.83 3.32
C GLN A 49 -2.73 10.09 2.82
N ARG A 50 -2.05 11.00 2.11
CA ARG A 50 -2.69 12.16 1.48
C ARG A 50 -3.69 11.76 0.41
N VAL A 51 -3.34 10.79 -0.44
CA VAL A 51 -4.26 10.26 -1.47
C VAL A 51 -5.47 9.62 -0.81
N ARG A 52 -5.24 8.77 0.20
CA ARG A 52 -6.31 8.13 0.98
C ARG A 52 -7.26 9.14 1.62
N TRP A 53 -6.73 10.20 2.21
CA TRP A 53 -7.56 11.25 2.80
C TRP A 53 -8.40 12.00 1.76
N LYS A 54 -7.84 12.28 0.57
CA LYS A 54 -8.60 12.87 -0.54
C LYS A 54 -9.74 11.95 -1.00
N LEU A 55 -9.46 10.65 -1.15
CA LEU A 55 -10.48 9.65 -1.52
C LEU A 55 -11.56 9.53 -0.44
N GLN A 56 -11.19 9.52 0.84
CA GLN A 56 -12.14 9.49 1.96
C GLN A 56 -13.05 10.72 1.98
N LYS A 57 -12.49 11.90 1.68
CA LYS A 57 -13.29 13.13 1.53
C LYS A 57 -14.29 13.07 0.38
N GLN A 58 -13.97 12.34 -0.69
CA GLN A 58 -14.88 12.08 -1.80
C GLN A 58 -15.90 10.97 -1.48
N GLY A 59 -15.86 10.40 -0.27
CA GLY A 59 -16.71 9.29 0.13
C GLY A 59 -16.19 7.91 -0.27
N ILE A 60 -15.06 7.83 -0.97
CA ILE A 60 -14.45 6.56 -1.37
C ILE A 60 -13.71 5.99 -0.16
N ARG A 61 -14.37 5.08 0.57
CA ARG A 61 -13.74 4.32 1.65
C ARG A 61 -13.15 3.04 1.07
N GLY A 62 -11.83 2.91 1.15
CA GLY A 62 -11.11 1.68 0.81
C GLY A 62 -10.72 0.85 2.05
N PRO A 63 -10.21 -0.37 1.83
CA PRO A 63 -9.76 -1.29 2.89
C PRO A 63 -8.79 -0.64 3.87
N GLN A 64 -8.81 -1.11 5.12
CA GLN A 64 -7.97 -0.57 6.18
C GLN A 64 -6.52 -1.05 6.00
N PRO A 65 -5.54 -0.14 5.84
CA PRO A 65 -4.16 -0.49 5.58
C PRO A 65 -3.49 -0.93 6.87
N SER A 66 -2.70 -2.00 6.77
CA SER A 66 -1.77 -2.39 7.81
C SER A 66 -0.62 -1.38 7.88
N VAL A 67 -0.12 -1.12 9.10
CA VAL A 67 0.79 0.00 9.40
C VAL A 67 2.16 -0.06 8.69
N LEU A 68 2.60 -1.22 8.20
CA LEU A 68 3.92 -1.36 7.56
C LEU A 68 3.86 -1.83 6.11
N TYR A 69 2.93 -2.73 5.78
CA TYR A 69 2.83 -3.35 4.46
C TYR A 69 1.55 -2.99 3.70
N GLY A 70 0.74 -2.06 4.24
CA GLY A 70 -0.57 -1.74 3.68
C GLY A 70 -1.47 -2.98 3.62
N ASN A 71 -2.06 -3.25 2.46
CA ASN A 71 -2.98 -4.39 2.27
C ASN A 71 -2.29 -5.64 1.70
N VAL A 72 -0.98 -5.60 1.45
CA VAL A 72 -0.24 -6.72 0.84
C VAL A 72 -0.40 -8.04 1.61
N PRO A 73 -0.28 -8.07 2.95
CA PRO A 73 -0.42 -9.32 3.69
C PRO A 73 -1.84 -9.88 3.60
N GLU A 74 -2.85 -9.00 3.55
CA GLU A 74 -4.25 -9.38 3.41
C GLU A 74 -4.52 -9.96 2.01
N ILE A 75 -4.04 -9.29 0.97
CA ILE A 75 -4.12 -9.77 -0.42
C ILE A 75 -3.50 -11.17 -0.54
N GLN A 76 -2.32 -11.37 0.04
CA GLN A 76 -1.62 -12.67 0.02
C GLN A 76 -2.41 -13.75 0.75
N ARG A 77 -3.00 -13.44 1.91
CA ARG A 77 -3.85 -14.38 2.67
C ARG A 77 -5.08 -14.78 1.87
N ILE A 78 -5.79 -13.81 1.26
CA ILE A 78 -7.00 -14.08 0.48
C ILE A 78 -6.66 -14.87 -0.78
N GLN A 79 -5.59 -14.52 -1.49
CA GLN A 79 -5.12 -15.30 -2.64
C GLN A 79 -4.75 -16.74 -2.26
N ALA A 80 -4.03 -16.94 -1.16
CA ALA A 80 -3.66 -18.27 -0.69
C ALA A 80 -4.89 -19.11 -0.29
N ALA A 81 -5.91 -18.48 0.31
CA ALA A 81 -7.17 -19.14 0.64
C ALA A 81 -7.97 -19.50 -0.62
N ALA A 82 -8.05 -18.61 -1.60
CA ALA A 82 -8.75 -18.84 -2.86
C ALA A 82 -8.11 -19.99 -3.67
N LYS A 83 -6.78 -20.00 -3.79
CA LYS A 83 -6.04 -21.09 -4.46
C LYS A 83 -6.27 -22.46 -3.81
N LYS A 84 -6.47 -22.51 -2.49
CA LYS A 84 -6.81 -23.76 -1.79
C LYS A 84 -8.24 -24.23 -2.11
N ALA A 85 -9.17 -23.30 -2.32
CA ALA A 85 -10.57 -23.60 -2.63
C ALA A 85 -10.78 -24.01 -4.10
N GLU A 86 -9.92 -23.54 -5.01
CA GLU A 86 -10.01 -23.82 -6.46
C GLU A 86 -9.67 -25.28 -6.83
N ASN A 87 -8.99 -26.03 -5.97
CA ASN A 87 -8.58 -27.42 -6.20
C ASN A 87 -9.74 -28.44 -6.43
N GLY A 88 -11.01 -27.99 -6.54
CA GLY A 88 -12.17 -28.85 -6.79
C GLY A 88 -13.27 -28.28 -7.70
N GLY A 89 -13.08 -27.14 -8.38
CA GLY A 89 -14.15 -26.48 -9.13
C GLY A 89 -13.83 -26.23 -10.62
N VAL A 90 -14.76 -26.58 -11.51
CA VAL A 90 -14.68 -26.33 -12.97
C VAL A 90 -14.66 -24.81 -13.22
N LEU A 91 -13.62 -24.33 -13.90
CA LEU A 91 -13.47 -22.94 -14.34
C LEU A 91 -14.55 -22.59 -15.38
N VAL A 92 -15.65 -22.00 -14.93
CA VAL A 92 -16.67 -21.42 -15.81
C VAL A 92 -16.21 -20.04 -16.25
N ALA A 93 -16.26 -19.77 -17.55
CA ALA A 93 -15.73 -18.57 -18.22
C ALA A 93 -16.30 -17.21 -17.72
N HIS A 94 -17.32 -17.20 -16.85
CA HIS A 94 -17.89 -15.99 -16.25
C HIS A 94 -17.21 -15.54 -14.94
N ASP A 95 -16.43 -16.39 -14.27
CA ASP A 95 -15.83 -16.08 -12.96
C ASP A 95 -14.31 -15.82 -13.00
N TYR A 96 -13.78 -15.46 -14.18
CA TYR A 96 -12.33 -15.25 -14.34
C TYR A 96 -11.80 -14.13 -13.40
N THR A 97 -12.59 -13.07 -13.18
CA THR A 97 -12.23 -11.95 -12.31
C THR A 97 -12.11 -12.39 -10.84
N SER A 98 -12.99 -13.28 -10.39
CA SER A 98 -12.98 -13.81 -9.02
C SER A 98 -11.79 -14.72 -8.76
N ASN A 99 -11.27 -15.37 -9.81
CA ASN A 99 -10.10 -16.22 -9.70
C ASN A 99 -8.78 -15.43 -9.81
N LEU A 100 -8.73 -14.41 -10.69
CA LEU A 100 -7.56 -13.52 -10.83
C LEU A 100 -7.40 -12.59 -9.62
N PHE A 101 -8.51 -12.08 -9.08
CA PHE A 101 -8.50 -11.07 -8.02
C PHE A 101 -9.48 -11.42 -6.88
N PRO A 102 -9.27 -12.54 -6.17
CA PRO A 102 -10.20 -13.01 -5.12
C PRO A 102 -10.36 -12.01 -3.96
N TYR A 103 -9.34 -11.17 -3.72
CA TYR A 103 -9.38 -10.11 -2.71
C TYR A 103 -10.32 -8.96 -3.08
N LEU A 104 -10.46 -8.62 -4.38
CA LEU A 104 -11.41 -7.61 -4.83
C LEU A 104 -12.84 -8.08 -4.62
N GLU A 105 -13.10 -9.36 -4.91
CA GLU A 105 -14.41 -9.98 -4.71
C GLU A 105 -14.81 -9.99 -3.24
N GLN A 106 -13.87 -10.33 -2.36
CA GLN A 106 -14.13 -10.33 -0.92
C GLN A 106 -14.42 -8.93 -0.38
N TRP A 107 -13.63 -7.93 -0.79
CA TRP A 107 -13.91 -6.54 -0.42
C TRP A 107 -15.25 -6.06 -0.97
N ARG A 108 -15.59 -6.35 -2.24
CA ARG A 108 -16.90 -6.05 -2.83
C ARG A 108 -18.03 -6.50 -1.91
N LYS A 109 -18.02 -7.77 -1.50
CA LYS A 109 -19.04 -8.37 -0.62
C LYS A 109 -19.09 -7.73 0.77
N GLU A 110 -17.94 -7.46 1.37
CA GLU A 110 -17.87 -6.86 2.71
C GLU A 110 -18.48 -5.45 2.71
N TYR A 111 -18.15 -4.65 1.71
CA TYR A 111 -18.67 -3.30 1.59
C TYR A 111 -20.14 -3.27 1.13
N GLU A 112 -20.57 -4.22 0.30
CA GLU A 112 -21.99 -4.44 0.01
C GLU A 112 -22.78 -4.79 1.28
N CYS A 113 -22.24 -5.65 2.15
CA CYS A 113 -22.85 -6.01 3.42
C CYS A 113 -22.94 -4.80 4.37
N ILE A 114 -21.87 -4.02 4.50
CA ILE A 114 -21.87 -2.76 5.25
C ILE A 114 -22.98 -1.85 4.69
N PHE A 115 -23.02 -1.70 3.37
CA PHE A 115 -23.98 -0.84 2.73
C PHE A 115 -25.44 -1.27 2.97
N ASN A 116 -25.74 -2.56 2.81
CA ASN A 116 -27.08 -3.10 3.04
C ASN A 116 -27.50 -3.03 4.51
N LYS A 117 -26.54 -3.17 5.44
CA LYS A 117 -26.77 -3.05 6.89
C LYS A 117 -27.10 -1.61 7.30
N TYR A 118 -26.48 -0.61 6.68
CA TYR A 118 -26.75 0.80 6.93
C TYR A 118 -27.68 1.37 5.84
N ARG A 119 -28.97 1.01 5.92
CA ARG A 119 -30.05 1.46 5.01
C ARG A 119 -30.16 2.99 4.84
N THR A 120 -29.53 3.76 5.72
CA THR A 120 -29.50 5.24 5.75
C THR A 120 -28.28 5.87 5.06
N ILE A 121 -27.42 5.11 4.39
CA ILE A 121 -26.29 5.70 3.66
C ILE A 121 -26.81 6.59 2.53
N PRO A 122 -26.34 7.85 2.43
CA PRO A 122 -26.83 8.76 1.41
C PRO A 122 -26.43 8.32 -0.02
N GLU A 123 -27.33 8.51 -0.97
CA GLU A 123 -27.23 8.01 -2.35
C GLU A 123 -25.95 8.42 -3.10
N TRP A 124 -25.36 9.57 -2.76
CA TRP A 124 -24.10 10.02 -3.36
C TRP A 124 -22.93 9.08 -3.02
N LEU A 125 -22.93 8.48 -1.82
CA LEU A 125 -21.93 7.49 -1.40
C LEU A 125 -22.13 6.18 -2.17
N ARG A 126 -23.39 5.78 -2.38
CA ARG A 126 -23.75 4.59 -3.17
C ARG A 126 -23.28 4.73 -4.62
N ARG A 127 -23.50 5.90 -5.25
CA ARG A 127 -23.09 6.14 -6.65
C ARG A 127 -21.57 6.14 -6.83
N GLY A 128 -20.83 6.78 -5.93
CA GLY A 128 -19.35 6.78 -6.00
C GLY A 128 -18.77 5.37 -5.86
N TYR A 129 -19.38 4.54 -5.01
CA TYR A 129 -18.95 3.16 -4.79
C TYR A 129 -19.25 2.25 -5.99
N LEU A 130 -20.46 2.33 -6.54
CA LEU A 130 -20.84 1.59 -7.74
C LEU A 130 -20.02 2.02 -8.96
N ALA A 131 -19.69 3.31 -9.08
CA ALA A 131 -18.81 3.79 -10.14
C ALA A 131 -17.40 3.16 -10.03
N PHE A 132 -16.82 3.16 -8.82
CA PHE A 132 -15.50 2.57 -8.58
C PHE A 132 -15.43 1.08 -8.95
N PHE A 133 -16.44 0.27 -8.60
CA PHE A 133 -16.45 -1.17 -8.96
C PHE A 133 -16.87 -1.46 -10.40
N LYS A 134 -17.54 -0.52 -11.08
CA LYS A 134 -17.90 -0.67 -12.49
C LYS A 134 -16.72 -0.35 -13.42
N GLU A 135 -15.74 0.38 -12.91
CA GLU A 135 -14.58 0.88 -13.66
C GLU A 135 -13.31 0.02 -13.45
N ILE A 136 -13.40 -1.00 -12.58
CA ILE A 136 -12.39 -2.05 -12.35
C ILE A 136 -12.84 -3.33 -13.03
#